data_AF-A0A8C4T0K0-F1
#
_entry.id   AF-A0A8C4T0K0-F1
#
_cell.length_a   1.000
_cell.length_b   1.000
_cell.length_c   1.000
_cell.angle_alpha   90.00
_cell.angle_beta   90.00
_cell.angle_gamma   90.00
#
_symmetry.space_group_name_H-M   'P 1'
#
loop_
_entity.id
_entity.type
_entity.pdbx_description
1 polymer ?
#
loop_
_entity_poly.entity_id
_entity_poly.type
_entity_poly.pdbx_seq_one_letter_code
_entity_poly.pdbx_strand_id
1 'polypeptide(L)'
;MKAQKGWSCFVFLLLHMTHVAWTQRFQVVAPSSAVLVHAGEDVTLPASLSPAISAQGFEVRWFRDAFYSPALLYQDFHIRPEHQIQAYNGRTELFPEELLNGNVSLRLQDVHVSDGGLYTCFVESVLWNEEVHITLNVEVLGGQPSISIRFTEDQQTRLECTSDKWGTTPDVTWRDMNGVDVTAESSVTEERDNNRFLRVSSFIFIKQEFNVFSCLMTSKMPKPDWHAGLTVYVFSPGVSGWSVVFWLLLLLYVAVPALLVFQWRRMRGLKARCESKVYSLSLCYLSKEIEKIKAPAFSQTIPKVLQRYHHEDLLKITEYFRPHLAYLIKAKMMNILESLVSKEILTNDEIVKVKEESEGTESVDSFIGEVMKKDRVVLMSLWEALAEQLERLQSPNLITLMEEVTEERKKLLKEIDTRNE
;
A
#
# COMPACT_ATOMS: atom_id res chain seq x y z
N MET A 1 -12.74 -27.31 13.99
CA MET A 1 -12.58 -25.84 14.21
C MET A 1 -11.31 -25.42 15.00
N LYS A 2 -10.26 -26.24 15.13
CA LYS A 2 -8.98 -25.82 15.78
C LYS A 2 -7.86 -25.45 14.81
N ALA A 3 -7.90 -25.91 13.55
CA ALA A 3 -6.86 -25.65 12.55
C ALA A 3 -6.94 -24.24 11.91
N GLN A 4 -8.10 -23.57 11.98
CA GLN A 4 -8.32 -22.28 11.32
C GLN A 4 -7.75 -21.09 12.12
N LYS A 5 -7.55 -21.25 13.44
CA LYS A 5 -6.91 -20.23 14.31
C LYS A 5 -5.39 -20.18 14.14
N GLY A 6 -4.74 -21.34 13.92
CA GLY A 6 -3.28 -21.40 13.74
C GLY A 6 -2.82 -20.75 12.44
N TRP A 7 -3.60 -20.89 11.37
CA TRP A 7 -3.25 -20.32 10.06
C TRP A 7 -3.34 -18.79 10.05
N SER A 8 -4.32 -18.22 10.78
CA SER A 8 -4.43 -16.77 10.95
C SER A 8 -3.25 -16.19 11.76
N CYS A 9 -2.86 -16.83 12.87
CA CYS A 9 -1.67 -16.41 13.63
C CYS A 9 -0.38 -16.52 12.82
N PHE A 10 -0.23 -17.54 11.97
CA PHE A 10 0.95 -17.70 11.11
C PHE A 10 1.02 -16.64 10.02
N VAL A 11 -0.12 -16.25 9.44
CA VAL A 11 -0.20 -15.14 8.46
C VAL A 11 0.04 -13.79 9.13
N PHE A 12 -0.47 -13.56 10.34
CA PHE A 12 -0.16 -12.34 11.10
C PHE A 12 1.31 -12.29 11.53
N LEU A 13 1.91 -13.41 11.95
CA LEU A 13 3.35 -13.50 12.23
C LEU A 13 4.18 -13.27 10.96
N LEU A 14 3.81 -13.85 9.82
CA LEU A 14 4.46 -13.60 8.54
C LEU A 14 4.33 -12.14 8.11
N LEU A 15 3.14 -11.53 8.24
CA LEU A 15 2.91 -10.10 7.95
C LEU A 15 3.74 -9.20 8.87
N HIS A 16 3.85 -9.56 10.15
CA HIS A 16 4.67 -8.84 11.13
C HIS A 16 6.17 -9.00 10.84
N MET A 17 6.61 -10.17 10.36
CA MET A 17 8.00 -10.40 9.93
C MET A 17 8.31 -9.72 8.58
N THR A 18 7.33 -9.58 7.66
CA THR A 18 7.51 -8.79 6.43
C THR A 18 7.54 -7.29 6.68
N HIS A 19 6.96 -6.81 7.78
CA HIS A 19 7.09 -5.42 8.24
C HIS A 19 8.49 -5.12 8.82
N VAL A 20 9.27 -6.14 9.20
CA VAL A 20 10.54 -6.01 9.94
C VAL A 20 11.78 -6.10 9.02
N ALA A 21 11.62 -6.09 7.69
CA ALA A 21 12.76 -6.18 6.77
C ALA A 21 12.83 -5.04 5.73
N TRP A 22 12.36 -3.83 6.07
CA TRP A 22 12.83 -2.63 5.38
C TRP A 22 14.11 -2.17 6.05
N THR A 23 15.23 -2.77 5.65
CA THR A 23 16.56 -2.20 5.94
C THR A 23 16.67 -0.89 5.16
N GLN A 24 16.36 0.24 5.79
CA GLN A 24 16.55 1.55 5.18
C GLN A 24 18.04 1.83 5.09
N ARG A 25 18.63 1.50 3.94
CA ARG A 25 19.97 1.96 3.58
C ARG A 25 19.89 3.41 3.16
N PHE A 26 20.81 4.21 3.66
CA PHE A 26 20.99 5.61 3.30
C PHE A 26 22.47 5.89 3.16
N GLN A 27 22.80 7.06 2.60
CA GLN A 27 24.12 7.68 2.60
C GLN A 27 24.00 9.04 3.27
N VAL A 28 25.06 9.48 3.95
CA VAL A 28 25.15 10.87 4.42
C VAL A 28 25.91 11.67 3.36
N VAL A 29 25.29 12.71 2.82
CA VAL A 29 25.84 13.54 1.76
C VAL A 29 26.17 14.90 2.33
N ALA A 30 27.34 15.41 1.98
CA ALA A 30 27.78 16.76 2.30
C ALA A 30 28.52 17.38 1.10
N PRO A 31 28.66 18.71 1.04
CA PRO A 31 29.45 19.37 0.01
C PRO A 31 30.92 18.93 0.07
N SER A 32 31.54 18.77 -1.10
CA SER A 32 32.96 18.46 -1.20
C SER A 32 33.87 19.67 -0.94
N SER A 33 33.32 20.88 -1.01
CA SER A 33 34.03 22.13 -0.74
C SER A 33 34.06 22.46 0.76
N ALA A 34 35.15 23.07 1.21
CA ALA A 34 35.22 23.60 2.57
C ALA A 34 34.18 24.68 2.81
N VAL A 35 33.57 24.68 4.00
CA VAL A 35 32.67 25.74 4.46
C VAL A 35 33.52 26.88 5.02
N LEU A 36 33.24 28.11 4.58
CA LEU A 36 33.98 29.31 4.99
C LEU A 36 33.11 30.16 5.92
N VAL A 37 33.70 30.67 7.00
CA VAL A 37 33.03 31.56 7.95
C VAL A 37 34.04 32.50 8.60
N HIS A 38 33.62 33.70 8.98
CA HIS A 38 34.43 34.59 9.81
C HIS A 38 34.26 34.28 11.30
N ALA A 39 35.33 34.49 12.08
CA ALA A 39 35.25 34.35 13.52
C ALA A 39 34.20 35.29 14.13
N GLY A 40 33.36 34.76 15.03
CA GLY A 40 32.24 35.45 15.68
C GLY A 40 30.91 35.37 14.92
N GLU A 41 30.89 34.87 13.68
CA GLU A 41 29.64 34.60 12.95
C GLU A 41 29.09 33.21 13.26
N ASP A 42 27.82 32.98 12.93
CA ASP A 42 27.19 31.66 12.95
C ASP A 42 27.45 30.94 11.61
N VAL A 43 27.63 29.62 11.65
CA VAL A 43 27.77 28.78 10.45
C VAL A 43 26.87 27.55 10.51
N THR A 44 26.45 27.06 9.35
CA THR A 44 25.83 25.74 9.22
C THR A 44 26.75 24.83 8.44
N LEU A 45 27.10 23.67 9.01
CA LEU A 45 27.78 22.58 8.33
C LEU A 45 26.71 21.68 7.69
N PRO A 46 26.54 21.73 6.37
CA PRO A 46 25.43 21.06 5.71
C PRO A 46 25.68 19.55 5.54
N ALA A 47 24.73 18.75 6.04
CA ALA A 47 24.71 17.30 5.81
C ALA A 47 23.27 16.81 5.70
N SER A 48 23.00 15.89 4.77
CA SER A 48 21.67 15.33 4.56
C SER A 48 21.71 13.86 4.16
N LEU A 49 20.62 13.15 4.41
CA LEU A 49 20.46 11.76 4.04
C LEU A 49 20.04 11.63 2.57
N SER A 50 20.65 10.67 1.88
CA SER A 50 20.26 10.24 0.54
C SER A 50 19.94 8.75 0.56
N PRO A 51 18.69 8.33 0.25
CA PRO A 51 17.53 9.16 -0.04
C PRO A 51 17.06 9.99 1.17
N ALA A 52 16.27 11.05 0.92
CA ALA A 52 15.68 11.89 1.96
C ALA A 52 14.65 11.09 2.78
N ILE A 53 15.12 10.53 3.90
CA ILE A 53 14.32 9.75 4.87
C ILE A 53 14.38 10.41 6.24
N SER A 54 13.38 10.15 7.08
CA SER A 54 13.33 10.74 8.41
C SER A 54 14.48 10.23 9.30
N ALA A 55 15.28 11.17 9.78
CA ALA A 55 16.36 10.97 10.75
C ALA A 55 15.91 11.17 12.21
N GLN A 56 14.62 11.45 12.47
CA GLN A 56 14.15 11.74 13.83
C GLN A 56 14.47 10.63 14.85
N GLY A 57 14.36 9.36 14.41
CA GLY A 57 14.66 8.19 15.24
C GLY A 57 16.10 7.70 15.13
N PHE A 58 16.98 8.43 14.44
CA PHE A 58 18.38 8.05 14.27
C PHE A 58 19.25 8.74 15.32
N GLU A 59 20.41 8.16 15.60
CA GLU A 59 21.48 8.85 16.30
C GLU A 59 22.23 9.72 15.29
N VAL A 60 22.40 11.01 15.60
CA VAL A 60 23.21 11.95 14.81
C VAL A 60 24.31 12.48 15.69
N ARG A 61 25.55 12.32 15.23
CA ARG A 61 26.75 12.72 15.96
C ARG A 61 27.65 13.57 15.09
N TRP A 62 28.02 14.73 15.62
CA TRP A 62 29.04 15.59 15.05
C TRP A 62 30.26 15.60 15.96
N PHE A 63 31.42 15.26 15.42
CA PHE A 63 32.68 15.27 16.17
C PHE A 63 33.85 15.65 15.26
N ARG A 64 34.99 15.98 15.86
CA ARG A 64 36.22 16.30 15.13
C ARG A 64 37.25 15.19 15.30
N ASP A 65 37.76 15.04 16.51
CA ASP A 65 38.86 14.11 16.79
C ASP A 65 38.39 12.82 17.47
N ALA A 66 37.47 12.92 18.43
CA ALA A 66 37.08 11.80 19.29
C ALA A 66 35.58 11.53 19.21
N PHE A 67 35.23 10.31 18.80
CA PHE A 67 33.85 9.85 18.68
C PHE A 67 33.06 10.04 20.00
N TYR A 68 33.65 9.70 21.15
CA TYR A 68 33.00 9.79 22.46
C TYR A 68 32.98 11.19 23.08
N SER A 69 33.56 12.17 22.39
CA SER A 69 33.62 13.57 22.83
C SER A 69 33.07 14.49 21.73
N PRO A 70 31.80 14.33 21.34
CA PRO A 70 31.22 15.02 20.20
C PRO A 70 31.00 16.52 20.46
N ALA A 71 31.02 17.29 19.38
CA ALA A 71 30.54 18.67 19.37
C ALA A 71 29.01 18.73 19.51
N LEU A 72 28.30 17.73 18.97
CA LEU A 72 26.87 17.54 19.16
C LEU A 72 26.51 16.05 19.12
N LEU A 73 25.64 15.62 20.04
CA LEU A 73 25.02 14.30 20.03
C LEU A 73 23.50 14.47 20.11
N TYR A 74 22.80 13.87 19.17
CA TYR A 74 21.35 13.69 19.17
C TYR A 74 21.04 12.20 19.21
N GLN A 75 20.32 11.77 20.24
CA GLN A 75 19.98 10.37 20.50
C GLN A 75 18.68 10.31 21.30
N ASP A 76 17.86 9.28 21.08
CA ASP A 76 16.56 9.11 21.75
C ASP A 76 15.66 10.34 21.64
N PHE A 77 15.60 10.96 20.47
CA PHE A 77 14.80 12.15 20.17
C PHE A 77 15.22 13.44 20.89
N HIS A 78 16.40 13.46 21.53
CA HIS A 78 16.89 14.61 22.29
C HIS A 78 18.36 14.91 21.98
N ILE A 79 18.74 16.18 22.06
CA ILE A 79 20.15 16.58 22.11
C ILE A 79 20.68 16.24 23.52
N ARG A 80 21.87 15.65 23.59
CA ARG A 80 22.53 15.16 24.81
C ARG A 80 23.70 16.06 25.21
N PRO A 81 23.45 17.23 25.84
CA PRO A 81 24.52 18.17 26.22
C PRO A 81 25.53 17.59 27.22
N GLU A 82 25.14 16.59 28.01
CA GLU A 82 25.99 15.90 28.99
C GLU A 82 27.20 15.17 28.36
N HIS A 83 27.10 14.82 27.08
CA HIS A 83 28.18 14.17 26.33
C HIS A 83 28.96 15.14 25.44
N GLN A 84 28.50 16.39 25.32
CA GLN A 84 29.17 17.37 24.50
C GLN A 84 30.46 17.86 25.16
N ILE A 85 31.48 18.11 24.35
CA ILE A 85 32.67 18.80 24.84
C ILE A 85 32.37 20.25 25.20
N GLN A 86 32.96 20.70 26.31
CA GLN A 86 32.66 22.01 26.92
C GLN A 86 32.80 23.19 25.95
N ALA A 87 33.71 23.11 24.98
CA ALA A 87 33.91 24.18 23.99
C ALA A 87 32.71 24.42 23.07
N TYR A 88 31.82 23.43 22.88
CA TYR A 88 30.67 23.49 21.98
C TYR A 88 29.34 23.58 22.73
N ASN A 89 29.35 23.43 24.05
CA ASN A 89 28.15 23.44 24.88
C ASN A 89 27.40 24.78 24.74
N GLY A 90 26.12 24.71 24.37
CA GLY A 90 25.27 25.88 24.13
C GLY A 90 25.58 26.65 22.83
N ARG A 91 26.45 26.14 21.97
CA ARG A 91 26.81 26.73 20.67
C ARG A 91 26.40 25.86 19.49
N THR A 92 25.94 24.63 19.73
CA THR A 92 25.59 23.67 18.69
C THR A 92 24.11 23.32 18.69
N GLU A 93 23.51 23.29 17.51
CA GLU A 93 22.10 22.98 17.31
C GLU A 93 21.91 22.10 16.06
N LEU A 94 20.87 21.26 16.07
CA LEU A 94 20.30 20.65 14.86
C LEU A 94 19.03 21.41 14.47
N PHE A 95 18.44 21.03 13.34
CA PHE A 95 17.13 21.54 12.87
C PHE A 95 16.06 20.45 13.08
N PRO A 96 15.37 20.39 14.24
CA PRO A 96 14.50 19.25 14.59
C PRO A 96 13.36 19.02 13.60
N GLU A 97 12.83 20.10 13.02
CA GLU A 97 11.76 20.07 12.03
C GLU A 97 12.22 19.46 10.70
N GLU A 98 13.50 19.68 10.34
CA GLU A 98 14.10 19.20 9.09
C GLU A 98 14.69 17.78 9.20
N LEU A 99 14.81 17.23 10.42
CA LEU A 99 15.16 15.81 10.62
C LEU A 99 14.17 14.88 9.89
N LEU A 100 12.89 15.27 9.80
CA LEU A 100 11.87 14.52 9.04
C LEU A 100 12.21 14.37 7.56
N ASN A 101 12.92 15.35 7.01
CA ASN A 101 13.35 15.40 5.62
C ASN A 101 14.77 14.84 5.42
N GLY A 102 15.38 14.29 6.47
CA GLY A 102 16.74 13.75 6.45
C GLY A 102 17.83 14.82 6.51
N ASN A 103 17.52 16.05 6.90
CA ASN A 103 18.53 17.06 7.12
C ASN A 103 19.16 16.87 8.50
N VAL A 104 20.47 16.62 8.55
CA VAL A 104 21.24 16.37 9.77
C VAL A 104 22.34 17.42 9.97
N SER A 105 22.17 18.59 9.35
CA SER A 105 23.12 19.70 9.37
C SER A 105 23.34 20.25 10.78
N LEU A 106 24.59 20.58 11.10
CA LEU A 106 24.97 21.20 12.36
C LEU A 106 24.97 22.73 12.22
N ARG A 107 24.23 23.43 13.06
CA ARG A 107 24.41 24.87 13.28
C ARG A 107 25.41 25.08 14.41
N LEU A 108 26.46 25.84 14.15
CA LEU A 108 27.46 26.26 15.13
C LEU A 108 27.42 27.79 15.27
N GLN A 109 27.18 28.25 16.49
CA GLN A 109 27.05 29.67 16.84
C GLN A 109 28.35 30.22 17.42
N ASP A 110 28.56 31.53 17.22
CA ASP A 110 29.74 32.27 17.72
C ASP A 110 31.06 31.58 17.36
N VAL A 111 31.35 31.36 16.07
CA VAL A 111 32.48 30.53 15.64
C VAL A 111 33.83 31.08 16.10
N HIS A 112 34.66 30.25 16.72
CA HIS A 112 36.02 30.61 17.15
C HIS A 112 37.06 30.09 16.16
N VAL A 113 38.24 30.69 16.15
CA VAL A 113 39.36 30.25 15.28
C VAL A 113 39.75 28.80 15.56
N SER A 114 39.64 28.35 16.82
CA SER A 114 39.89 26.98 17.23
C SER A 114 38.92 25.97 16.64
N ASP A 115 37.75 26.41 16.19
CA ASP A 115 36.71 25.53 15.64
C ASP A 115 37.00 25.10 14.22
N GLY A 116 37.94 25.76 13.54
CA GLY A 116 38.38 25.38 12.20
C GLY A 116 39.01 23.98 12.16
N GLY A 117 38.76 23.25 11.09
CA GLY A 117 39.27 21.91 10.86
C GLY A 117 38.26 20.95 10.26
N LEU A 118 38.59 19.65 10.29
CA LEU A 118 37.74 18.58 9.78
C LEU A 118 36.70 18.18 10.83
N TYR A 119 35.44 18.12 10.41
CA TYR A 119 34.32 17.57 11.15
C TYR A 119 33.83 16.29 10.50
N THR A 120 33.34 15.37 11.30
CA THR A 120 32.68 14.14 10.87
C THR A 120 31.23 14.17 11.35
N CYS A 121 30.31 14.00 10.41
CA CYS A 121 28.90 13.74 10.67
C CYS A 121 28.68 12.23 10.56
N PHE A 122 28.38 11.59 11.68
CA PHE A 122 28.03 10.18 11.75
C PHE A 122 26.53 10.06 12.03
N VAL A 123 25.84 9.23 11.24
CA VAL A 123 24.41 8.96 11.41
C VAL A 123 24.19 7.46 11.52
N GLU A 124 23.50 7.05 12.58
CA GLU A 124 23.24 5.65 12.87
C GLU A 124 21.75 5.38 13.07
N SER A 125 21.28 4.37 12.35
CA SER A 125 19.99 3.73 12.56
C SER A 125 20.21 2.35 13.20
N VAL A 126 19.12 1.66 13.55
CA VAL A 126 19.16 0.36 14.23
C VAL A 126 20.03 -0.70 13.50
N LEU A 127 20.12 -0.64 12.17
CA LEU A 127 20.77 -1.69 11.36
C LEU A 127 21.76 -1.13 10.31
N TRP A 128 22.00 0.18 10.30
CA TRP A 128 22.81 0.85 9.27
C TRP A 128 23.42 2.13 9.82
N ASN A 129 24.69 2.39 9.49
CA ASN A 129 25.37 3.63 9.81
C ASN A 129 26.20 4.11 8.63
N GLU A 130 26.40 5.41 8.56
CA GLU A 130 27.20 6.10 7.53
C GLU A 130 27.83 7.34 8.12
N GLU A 131 28.91 7.81 7.51
CA GLU A 131 29.58 9.04 7.89
C GLU A 131 30.06 9.85 6.70
N VAL A 132 30.19 11.16 6.91
CA VAL A 132 30.77 12.08 5.92
C VAL A 132 31.63 13.13 6.63
N HIS A 133 32.65 13.62 5.93
CA HIS A 133 33.55 14.64 6.45
C HIS A 133 33.30 16.00 5.80
N ILE A 134 33.41 17.06 6.59
CA ILE A 134 33.29 18.45 6.15
C ILE A 134 34.44 19.26 6.75
N THR A 135 35.12 20.06 5.93
CA THR A 135 36.16 20.98 6.41
C THR A 135 35.55 22.36 6.67
N LEU A 136 35.73 22.88 7.89
CA LEU A 136 35.40 24.25 8.26
C LEU A 136 36.66 25.11 8.26
N ASN A 137 36.67 26.14 7.44
CA ASN A 137 37.73 27.14 7.40
C ASN A 137 37.23 28.42 8.08
N VAL A 138 37.89 28.80 9.17
CA VAL A 138 37.58 30.00 9.93
C VAL A 138 38.58 31.09 9.60
N GLU A 139 38.09 32.25 9.17
CA GLU A 139 38.91 33.41 8.88
C GLU A 139 38.71 34.52 9.91
N VAL A 140 39.76 35.27 10.21
CA VAL A 140 39.69 36.42 11.11
C VAL A 140 39.75 37.69 10.29
N LEU A 141 38.66 38.45 10.32
CA LEU A 141 38.63 39.80 9.77
C LEU A 141 39.45 40.74 10.65
N GLY A 142 40.22 41.61 10.00
CA GLY A 142 40.98 42.63 10.72
C GLY A 142 40.09 43.69 11.35
N GLY A 143 40.72 44.55 12.14
CA GLY A 143 40.08 45.73 12.69
C GLY A 143 39.68 46.75 11.61
N GLN A 144 39.02 47.82 12.04
CA GLN A 144 38.70 48.91 11.13
C GLN A 144 39.98 49.59 10.63
N PRO A 145 40.17 49.76 9.31
CA PRO A 145 41.35 50.42 8.77
C PRO A 145 41.36 51.90 9.17
N SER A 146 42.54 52.42 9.50
CA SER A 146 42.76 53.82 9.84
C SER A 146 43.76 54.45 8.87
N ILE A 147 43.42 55.62 8.33
CA ILE A 147 44.29 56.37 7.43
C ILE A 147 45.03 57.42 8.24
N SER A 148 46.36 57.43 8.12
CA SER A 148 47.23 58.41 8.75
C SER A 148 48.12 59.10 7.71
N ILE A 149 48.44 60.37 7.96
CA ILE A 149 49.31 61.14 7.08
C ILE A 149 50.74 61.04 7.62
N ARG A 150 51.70 60.82 6.73
CA ARG A 150 53.13 60.80 7.03
C ARG A 150 53.86 61.66 6.01
N PHE A 151 55.01 62.20 6.41
CA PHE A 151 55.89 62.97 5.55
C PHE A 151 57.20 62.18 5.40
N THR A 152 57.70 62.07 4.17
CA THR A 152 59.04 61.51 3.93
C THR A 152 60.12 62.56 4.22
N GLU A 153 61.37 62.12 4.28
CA GLU A 153 62.54 63.02 4.42
C GLU A 153 62.56 64.10 3.32
N ASP A 154 62.05 63.78 2.13
CA ASP A 154 61.91 64.70 0.98
C ASP A 154 60.69 65.62 1.04
N GLN A 155 60.00 65.74 2.19
CA GLN A 155 58.74 66.48 2.36
C GLN A 155 57.56 66.00 1.48
N GLN A 156 57.66 64.82 0.88
CA GLN A 156 56.56 64.24 0.11
C GLN A 156 55.48 63.71 1.07
N THR A 157 54.22 64.03 0.77
CA THR A 157 53.09 63.56 1.59
C THR A 157 52.73 62.14 1.19
N ARG A 158 52.75 61.21 2.16
CA ARG A 158 52.27 59.82 1.98
C ARG A 158 51.07 59.56 2.89
N LEU A 159 50.02 58.97 2.32
CA LEU A 159 48.90 58.45 3.11
C LEU A 159 49.19 57.00 3.43
N GLU A 160 48.99 56.61 4.69
CA GLU A 160 49.25 55.28 5.21
C GLU A 160 47.97 54.72 5.83
N CYS A 161 47.36 53.75 5.15
CA CYS A 161 46.20 53.00 5.63
C CYS A 161 46.67 51.75 6.38
N THR A 162 46.39 51.67 7.67
CA THR A 162 46.84 50.57 8.53
C THR A 162 45.66 49.87 9.18
N SER A 163 45.72 48.54 9.20
CA SER A 163 44.78 47.68 9.92
C SER A 163 45.48 46.54 10.62
N ASP A 164 45.01 46.22 11.82
CA ASP A 164 45.57 45.19 12.68
C ASP A 164 44.67 43.94 12.73
N LYS A 165 45.22 42.84 13.27
CA LYS A 165 44.49 41.61 13.64
C LYS A 165 43.94 40.79 12.46
N TRP A 166 44.52 40.90 11.27
CA TRP A 166 44.10 40.07 10.14
C TRP A 166 44.60 38.62 10.28
N GLY A 167 43.77 37.64 9.91
CA GLY A 167 44.18 36.22 9.85
C GLY A 167 44.97 35.87 8.58
N THR A 168 44.63 36.50 7.47
CA THR A 168 45.19 36.31 6.13
C THR A 168 45.48 37.67 5.49
N THR A 169 46.20 37.70 4.36
CA THR A 169 46.52 38.96 3.69
C THR A 169 45.29 39.46 2.91
N PRO A 170 44.69 40.60 3.30
CA PRO A 170 43.53 41.15 2.60
C PRO A 170 43.95 41.78 1.27
N ASP A 171 42.99 41.91 0.37
CA ASP A 171 43.11 42.78 -0.79
C ASP A 171 42.87 44.23 -0.37
N VAL A 172 43.81 45.11 -0.72
CA VAL A 172 43.72 46.54 -0.41
C VAL A 172 43.34 47.29 -1.68
N THR A 173 42.30 48.09 -1.59
CA THR A 173 41.83 48.94 -2.69
C THR A 173 41.82 50.41 -2.25
N TRP A 174 42.35 51.27 -3.11
CA TRP A 174 42.36 52.72 -2.90
C TRP A 174 41.48 53.39 -3.94
N ARG A 175 40.63 54.29 -3.49
CA ARG A 175 39.78 55.13 -4.36
C ARG A 175 39.93 56.60 -4.04
N ASP A 176 39.87 57.42 -5.07
CA ASP A 176 39.80 58.88 -4.95
C ASP A 176 38.35 59.36 -4.67
N MET A 177 38.16 60.68 -4.62
CA MET A 177 36.85 61.30 -4.35
C MET A 177 35.82 61.09 -5.46
N ASN A 178 36.29 60.76 -6.66
CA ASN A 178 35.48 60.48 -7.84
C ASN A 178 35.15 58.98 -7.96
N GLY A 179 35.67 58.15 -7.05
CA GLY A 179 35.53 56.70 -7.06
C GLY A 179 36.46 55.97 -8.04
N VAL A 180 37.48 56.66 -8.57
CA VAL A 180 38.49 56.07 -9.46
C VAL A 180 39.46 55.23 -8.65
N ASP A 181 39.70 54.00 -9.09
CA ASP A 181 40.65 53.09 -8.45
C ASP A 181 42.10 53.57 -8.71
N VAL A 182 42.81 53.91 -7.64
CA VAL A 182 44.22 54.35 -7.64
C VAL A 182 45.16 53.33 -7.00
N THR A 183 44.68 52.10 -6.81
CA THR A 183 45.41 50.99 -6.17
C THR A 183 46.76 50.69 -6.83
N ALA A 184 46.91 50.93 -8.13
CA ALA A 184 48.16 50.69 -8.86
C ALA A 184 49.34 51.56 -8.38
N GLU A 185 49.06 52.69 -7.74
CA GLU A 185 50.07 53.60 -7.17
C GLU A 185 50.43 53.23 -5.72
N SER A 186 49.73 52.25 -5.15
CA SER A 186 49.91 51.83 -3.77
C SER A 186 51.00 50.77 -3.62
N SER A 187 51.64 50.77 -2.45
CA SER A 187 52.51 49.70 -1.99
C SER A 187 51.93 49.11 -0.71
N VAL A 188 52.04 47.79 -0.55
CA VAL A 188 51.51 47.05 0.61
C VAL A 188 52.66 46.41 1.37
N THR A 189 52.65 46.54 2.69
CA THR A 189 53.59 45.95 3.61
C THR A 189 52.85 45.11 4.64
N GLU A 190 53.43 43.96 4.98
CA GLU A 190 52.84 42.99 5.87
C GLU A 190 53.80 42.73 7.04
N GLU A 191 53.30 42.90 8.25
CA GLU A 191 54.03 42.59 9.47
C GLU A 191 53.25 41.57 10.27
N ARG A 192 53.93 40.51 10.74
CA ARG A 192 53.30 39.50 11.58
C ARG A 192 53.61 39.81 13.04
N ASP A 193 52.55 39.95 13.84
CA ASP A 193 52.65 40.15 15.28
C ASP A 193 52.99 38.82 15.99
N ASN A 194 53.44 38.92 17.25
CA ASN A 194 53.74 37.81 18.13
C ASN A 194 52.58 36.81 18.27
N ASN A 195 51.34 37.28 18.13
CA ASN A 195 50.12 36.48 18.21
C ASN A 195 49.72 35.83 16.85
N ARG A 196 50.63 35.80 15.86
CA ARG A 196 50.43 35.27 14.49
C ARG A 196 49.42 36.01 13.61
N PHE A 197 48.79 37.07 14.11
CA PHE A 197 47.97 37.97 13.30
C PHE A 197 48.84 38.89 12.45
N LEU A 198 48.26 39.38 11.35
CA LEU A 198 48.90 40.31 10.43
C LEU A 198 48.46 41.74 10.74
N ARG A 199 49.45 42.63 10.81
CA ARG A 199 49.31 44.07 10.63
C ARG A 199 49.60 44.36 9.17
N VAL A 200 48.62 44.95 8.49
CA VAL A 200 48.69 45.24 7.07
C VAL A 200 48.66 46.75 6.91
N SER A 201 49.69 47.28 6.27
CA SER A 201 49.82 48.70 5.99
C SER A 201 49.95 48.89 4.49
N SER A 202 49.21 49.85 3.93
CA SER A 202 49.35 50.25 2.54
C SER A 202 49.57 51.75 2.47
N PHE A 203 50.43 52.18 1.54
CA PHE A 203 50.73 53.59 1.37
C PHE A 203 50.68 54.04 -0.09
N ILE A 204 50.23 55.28 -0.28
CA ILE A 204 50.21 56.00 -1.56
C ILE A 204 50.86 57.38 -1.40
N PHE A 205 51.51 57.87 -2.46
CA PHE A 205 52.10 59.21 -2.49
C PHE A 205 51.16 60.19 -3.17
N ILE A 206 50.92 61.35 -2.55
CA ILE A 206 50.02 62.36 -3.10
C ILE A 206 50.78 63.66 -3.42
N LYS A 207 50.40 64.30 -4.52
CA LYS A 207 50.76 65.70 -4.83
C LYS A 207 49.68 66.59 -4.20
N GLN A 208 50.06 67.65 -3.51
CA GLN A 208 49.21 68.47 -2.63
C GLN A 208 47.98 69.09 -3.34
N GLU A 209 46.94 68.28 -3.51
CA GLU A 209 45.60 68.68 -3.94
C GLU A 209 44.58 68.12 -2.93
N PHE A 210 43.51 68.87 -2.67
CA PHE A 210 42.48 68.49 -1.72
C PHE A 210 41.60 67.34 -2.27
N ASN A 211 42.13 66.12 -2.24
CA ASN A 211 41.41 64.92 -2.67
C ASN A 211 41.06 64.06 -1.44
N VAL A 212 39.82 63.59 -1.38
CA VAL A 212 39.39 62.60 -0.39
C VAL A 212 39.77 61.22 -0.91
N PHE A 213 40.47 60.44 -0.10
CA PHE A 213 40.82 59.06 -0.43
C PHE A 213 40.11 58.10 0.51
N SER A 214 39.61 57.00 -0.04
CA SER A 214 39.08 55.88 0.73
C SER A 214 39.96 54.65 0.52
N CYS A 215 40.31 54.01 1.62
CA CYS A 215 41.02 52.74 1.65
C CYS A 215 40.04 51.66 2.10
N LEU A 216 39.90 50.61 1.31
CA LEU A 216 39.05 49.46 1.61
C LEU A 216 39.92 48.20 1.61
N MET A 217 39.91 47.49 2.73
CA MET A 217 40.58 46.19 2.89
C MET A 217 39.51 45.09 2.87
N THR A 218 39.59 44.18 1.89
CA THR A 218 38.65 43.07 1.70
C THR A 218 39.34 41.73 1.93
N SER A 219 38.68 40.79 2.59
CA SER A 219 39.18 39.42 2.64
C SER A 219 39.23 38.82 1.23
N LYS A 220 40.23 37.96 0.98
CA LYS A 220 40.39 37.17 -0.25
C LYS A 220 39.45 35.95 -0.32
N MET A 221 38.70 35.65 0.74
CA MET A 221 37.75 34.54 0.75
C MET A 221 36.41 34.96 0.14
N PRO A 222 36.02 34.45 -1.04
CA PRO A 222 34.66 34.62 -1.51
C PRO A 222 33.68 33.87 -0.60
N LYS A 223 32.55 34.50 -0.26
CA LYS A 223 31.40 33.75 0.29
C LYS A 223 31.01 32.65 -0.72
N PRO A 224 30.76 31.41 -0.29
CA PRO A 224 30.41 30.36 -1.24
C PRO A 224 29.08 30.67 -1.95
N ASP A 225 29.12 30.67 -3.28
CA ASP A 225 27.93 30.69 -4.14
C ASP A 225 27.27 29.30 -4.10
N TRP A 226 26.17 29.19 -3.35
CA TRP A 226 25.39 27.94 -3.28
C TRP A 226 24.69 27.68 -4.61
N HIS A 227 25.07 26.61 -5.31
CA HIS A 227 24.31 26.10 -6.44
C HIS A 227 23.25 25.12 -5.93
N ALA A 228 21.98 25.48 -6.03
CA ALA A 228 20.87 24.58 -5.71
C ALA A 228 20.76 23.47 -6.77
N GLY A 229 21.44 22.36 -6.54
CA GLY A 229 21.33 21.16 -7.37
C GLY A 229 20.20 20.25 -6.87
N LEU A 230 19.10 20.17 -7.62
CA LEU A 230 18.05 19.19 -7.36
C LEU A 230 18.37 17.90 -8.12
N THR A 231 18.91 16.90 -7.42
CA THR A 231 18.99 15.53 -7.95
C THR A 231 17.68 14.81 -7.67
N VAL A 232 16.75 14.86 -8.63
CA VAL A 232 15.51 14.07 -8.57
C VAL A 232 15.86 12.62 -8.86
N TYR A 233 16.01 11.82 -7.80
CA TYR A 233 15.99 10.37 -7.94
C TYR A 233 14.56 9.91 -8.15
N VAL A 234 14.27 9.44 -9.36
CA VAL A 234 13.07 8.65 -9.62
C VAL A 234 13.23 7.37 -8.79
N PHE A 235 12.49 7.27 -7.69
CA PHE A 235 12.27 6.01 -6.98
C PHE A 235 11.77 5.01 -8.03
N SER A 236 12.70 4.22 -8.57
CA SER A 236 12.38 3.02 -9.30
C SER A 236 12.39 1.94 -8.24
N PRO A 237 11.24 1.55 -7.65
CA PRO A 237 11.20 0.32 -6.88
C PRO A 237 11.53 -0.77 -7.90
N GLY A 238 12.81 -1.17 -7.96
CA GLY A 238 13.21 -2.35 -8.71
C GLY A 238 12.25 -3.44 -8.28
N VAL A 239 11.57 -4.06 -9.25
CA VAL A 239 10.52 -5.05 -8.99
C VAL A 239 11.08 -6.03 -7.97
N SER A 240 10.59 -5.90 -6.74
CA SER A 240 11.14 -6.64 -5.60
C SER A 240 11.05 -8.12 -5.94
N GLY A 241 12.11 -8.90 -5.70
CA GLY A 241 12.06 -10.36 -5.91
C GLY A 241 10.86 -10.99 -5.18
N TRP A 242 10.40 -10.37 -4.09
CA TRP A 242 9.19 -10.73 -3.36
C TRP A 242 7.89 -10.47 -4.13
N SER A 243 7.84 -9.50 -5.02
CA SER A 243 6.71 -9.30 -5.96
C SER A 243 6.57 -10.52 -6.87
N VAL A 244 7.68 -11.05 -7.39
CA VAL A 244 7.68 -12.27 -8.20
C VAL A 244 7.18 -13.46 -7.38
N VAL A 245 7.66 -13.61 -6.13
CA VAL A 245 7.19 -14.66 -5.22
C VAL A 245 5.69 -14.52 -4.91
N PHE A 246 5.21 -13.30 -4.69
CA PHE A 246 3.80 -13.01 -4.45
C PHE A 246 2.92 -13.39 -5.65
N TRP A 247 3.33 -13.01 -6.88
CA TRP A 247 2.61 -13.38 -8.10
C TRP A 247 2.63 -14.89 -8.36
N LEU A 248 3.75 -15.56 -8.09
CA LEU A 248 3.85 -17.02 -8.19
C LEU A 248 2.95 -17.74 -7.17
N LEU A 249 2.90 -17.26 -5.93
CA LEU A 249 2.02 -17.80 -4.89
C LEU A 249 0.54 -17.59 -5.22
N LEU A 250 0.18 -16.40 -5.73
CA LEU A 250 -1.19 -16.11 -6.16
C LEU A 250 -1.62 -17.03 -7.31
N LEU A 251 -0.73 -17.23 -8.29
CA LEU A 251 -0.99 -18.11 -9.43
C LEU A 251 -1.17 -19.56 -8.96
N LEU A 252 -0.33 -20.03 -8.03
CA LEU A 252 -0.47 -21.36 -7.42
C LEU A 252 -1.79 -21.50 -6.64
N TYR A 253 -2.18 -20.47 -5.88
CA TYR A 253 -3.42 -20.43 -5.11
C TYR A 253 -4.67 -20.52 -5.99
N VAL A 254 -4.64 -19.98 -7.21
CA VAL A 254 -5.77 -20.06 -8.16
C VAL A 254 -5.72 -21.36 -8.98
N ALA A 255 -4.53 -21.82 -9.37
CA ALA A 255 -4.37 -23.01 -10.21
C ALA A 255 -4.75 -24.30 -9.48
N VAL A 256 -4.40 -24.45 -8.20
CA VAL A 256 -4.67 -25.68 -7.43
C VAL A 256 -6.17 -25.94 -7.28
N PRO A 257 -7.02 -24.99 -6.83
CA PRO A 257 -8.47 -25.17 -6.80
C PRO A 257 -9.06 -25.43 -8.19
N ALA A 258 -8.58 -24.74 -9.23
CA ALA A 258 -9.05 -24.96 -10.60
C ALA A 258 -8.75 -26.39 -11.08
N LEU A 259 -7.55 -26.92 -10.78
CA LEU A 259 -7.18 -28.30 -11.08
C LEU A 259 -7.98 -29.30 -10.26
N LEU A 260 -8.24 -29.03 -8.97
CA LEU A 260 -9.08 -29.89 -8.13
C LEU A 260 -10.53 -29.92 -8.61
N VAL A 261 -11.10 -28.77 -9.01
CA VAL A 261 -12.44 -28.68 -9.61
C VAL A 261 -12.47 -29.41 -10.95
N PHE A 262 -11.43 -29.27 -11.77
CA PHE A 262 -11.31 -29.98 -13.04
C PHE A 262 -11.21 -31.50 -12.84
N GLN A 263 -10.38 -31.98 -11.92
CA GLN A 263 -10.25 -33.40 -11.59
C GLN A 263 -11.55 -33.94 -10.97
N TRP A 264 -12.21 -33.18 -10.10
CA TRP A 264 -13.50 -33.56 -9.53
C TRP A 264 -14.61 -33.64 -10.58
N ARG A 265 -14.65 -32.69 -11.54
CA ARG A 265 -15.53 -32.75 -12.71
C ARG A 265 -15.22 -33.98 -13.59
N ARG A 266 -13.95 -34.28 -13.82
CA ARG A 266 -13.51 -35.44 -14.61
C ARG A 266 -13.87 -36.77 -13.95
N MET A 267 -13.68 -36.88 -12.63
CA MET A 267 -14.07 -38.06 -11.85
C MET A 267 -15.59 -38.26 -11.81
N ARG A 268 -16.38 -37.18 -11.67
CA ARG A 268 -17.84 -37.26 -11.81
C ARG A 268 -18.28 -37.74 -13.20
N GLY A 269 -17.59 -37.30 -14.26
CA GLY A 269 -17.85 -37.77 -15.62
C GLY A 269 -17.61 -39.27 -15.83
N LEU A 270 -16.55 -39.83 -15.24
CA LEU A 270 -16.24 -41.27 -15.34
C LEU A 270 -17.23 -42.15 -14.55
N LYS A 271 -17.67 -41.71 -13.37
CA LYS A 271 -18.69 -42.40 -12.58
C LYS A 271 -20.06 -42.41 -13.29
N ALA A 272 -20.45 -41.27 -13.89
CA ALA A 272 -21.69 -41.15 -14.67
C ALA A 272 -21.69 -41.99 -15.96
N ARG A 273 -20.53 -42.20 -16.60
CA ARG A 273 -20.39 -43.01 -17.82
C ARG A 273 -20.59 -44.52 -17.58
N CYS A 274 -20.40 -44.99 -16.34
CA CYS A 274 -20.62 -46.39 -15.96
C CYS A 274 -22.10 -46.67 -15.62
N GLU A 275 -22.79 -45.71 -14.98
CA GLU A 275 -24.22 -45.81 -14.67
C GLU A 275 -25.13 -45.52 -15.89
N SER A 276 -24.66 -44.70 -16.85
CA SER A 276 -25.39 -44.32 -18.08
C SER A 276 -25.65 -45.48 -19.05
N LYS A 277 -24.73 -46.45 -19.17
CA LYS A 277 -24.90 -47.59 -20.11
C LYS A 277 -26.05 -48.54 -19.74
N VAL A 278 -26.48 -48.55 -18.47
CA VAL A 278 -27.58 -49.41 -17.97
C VAL A 278 -28.94 -48.72 -18.11
N TYR A 279 -29.00 -47.39 -18.06
CA TYR A 279 -30.25 -46.61 -18.17
C TYR A 279 -30.62 -46.20 -19.61
N SER A 280 -29.68 -46.24 -20.57
CA SER A 280 -29.94 -45.78 -21.95
C SER A 280 -30.96 -46.64 -22.71
N LEU A 281 -31.07 -47.93 -22.40
CA LEU A 281 -31.99 -48.85 -23.11
C LEU A 281 -33.46 -48.63 -22.69
N SER A 282 -33.71 -48.31 -21.41
CA SER A 282 -35.07 -48.16 -20.86
C SER A 282 -35.72 -46.81 -21.19
N LEU A 283 -34.93 -45.74 -21.33
CA LEU A 283 -35.43 -44.38 -21.59
C LEU A 283 -35.78 -44.11 -23.06
N CYS A 284 -35.16 -44.84 -23.99
CA CYS A 284 -35.45 -44.72 -25.43
C CYS A 284 -36.85 -45.28 -25.79
N TYR A 285 -37.34 -46.26 -25.01
CA TYR A 285 -38.68 -46.83 -25.18
C TYR A 285 -39.78 -45.85 -24.72
N LEU A 286 -39.53 -45.10 -23.64
CA LEU A 286 -40.47 -44.13 -23.05
C LEU A 286 -40.57 -42.81 -23.83
N SER A 287 -39.46 -42.34 -24.41
CA SER A 287 -39.43 -41.17 -25.30
C SER A 287 -40.38 -41.34 -26.50
N LYS A 288 -40.34 -42.53 -27.11
CA LYS A 288 -41.10 -42.87 -28.32
C LYS A 288 -42.62 -42.97 -28.09
N GLU A 289 -43.06 -43.20 -26.87
CA GLU A 289 -44.48 -43.28 -26.50
C GLU A 289 -45.10 -41.90 -26.23
N ILE A 290 -44.29 -40.95 -25.77
CA ILE A 290 -44.74 -39.60 -25.39
C ILE A 290 -44.79 -38.65 -26.61
N GLU A 291 -43.94 -38.88 -27.62
CA GLU A 291 -43.94 -38.09 -28.85
C GLU A 291 -45.19 -38.31 -29.73
N LYS A 292 -45.97 -39.36 -29.47
CA LYS A 292 -47.15 -39.74 -30.28
C LYS A 292 -48.47 -39.06 -29.85
N ILE A 293 -48.49 -38.25 -28.78
CA ILE A 293 -49.74 -37.77 -28.17
C ILE A 293 -49.72 -36.24 -28.04
N LYS A 294 -50.24 -35.54 -29.06
CA LYS A 294 -50.48 -34.10 -29.06
C LYS A 294 -51.90 -33.81 -29.57
N ALA A 295 -52.93 -34.15 -28.77
CA ALA A 295 -54.34 -33.79 -28.95
C ALA A 295 -55.16 -34.15 -27.67
N PRO A 296 -56.36 -33.57 -27.44
CA PRO A 296 -56.96 -33.40 -26.12
C PRO A 296 -57.62 -34.70 -25.61
N ALA A 297 -56.91 -35.44 -24.78
CA ALA A 297 -57.43 -36.59 -24.01
C ALA A 297 -56.46 -36.89 -22.85
N PHE A 298 -56.16 -35.87 -22.05
CA PHE A 298 -55.08 -35.93 -21.06
C PHE A 298 -55.51 -36.72 -19.81
N SER A 299 -56.76 -36.56 -19.34
CA SER A 299 -57.26 -37.23 -18.14
C SER A 299 -57.37 -38.75 -18.26
N GLN A 300 -57.68 -39.27 -19.46
CA GLN A 300 -57.84 -40.72 -19.67
C GLN A 300 -56.52 -41.45 -19.91
N THR A 301 -55.41 -40.74 -20.08
CA THR A 301 -54.13 -41.29 -20.54
C THR A 301 -53.10 -41.41 -19.41
N ILE A 302 -53.07 -40.45 -18.48
CA ILE A 302 -52.22 -40.52 -17.27
C ILE A 302 -52.44 -41.82 -16.47
N PRO A 303 -53.68 -42.26 -16.20
CA PRO A 303 -53.91 -43.47 -15.41
C PRO A 303 -53.38 -44.73 -16.10
N LYS A 304 -53.50 -44.79 -17.44
CA LYS A 304 -53.03 -45.92 -18.27
C LYS A 304 -51.50 -46.01 -18.33
N VAL A 305 -50.81 -44.87 -18.27
CA VAL A 305 -49.34 -44.81 -18.25
C VAL A 305 -48.83 -45.19 -16.86
N LEU A 306 -49.44 -44.65 -15.79
CA LEU A 306 -49.03 -44.93 -14.41
C LEU A 306 -49.28 -46.38 -13.99
N GLN A 307 -50.29 -47.07 -14.57
CA GLN A 307 -50.52 -48.51 -14.36
C GLN A 307 -49.35 -49.41 -14.75
N ARG A 308 -48.45 -48.97 -15.64
CA ARG A 308 -47.31 -49.78 -16.10
C ARG A 308 -46.09 -49.73 -15.17
N TYR A 309 -46.10 -48.84 -14.18
CA TYR A 309 -44.98 -48.66 -13.26
C TYR A 309 -45.18 -49.44 -11.95
N HIS A 310 -44.10 -50.03 -11.45
CA HIS A 310 -44.05 -50.63 -10.12
C HIS A 310 -44.09 -49.52 -9.04
N HIS A 311 -44.49 -49.91 -7.83
CA HIS A 311 -44.73 -48.97 -6.73
C HIS A 311 -43.50 -48.09 -6.41
N GLU A 312 -42.28 -48.65 -6.42
CA GLU A 312 -41.05 -47.92 -6.15
C GLU A 312 -40.72 -46.83 -7.19
N ASP A 313 -41.04 -47.08 -8.46
CA ASP A 313 -40.82 -46.10 -9.53
C ASP A 313 -41.84 -44.96 -9.46
N LEU A 314 -43.08 -45.29 -9.08
CA LEU A 314 -44.11 -44.29 -8.82
C LEU A 314 -43.72 -43.38 -7.65
N LEU A 315 -43.08 -43.91 -6.60
CA LEU A 315 -42.58 -43.12 -5.48
C LEU A 315 -41.51 -42.13 -5.91
N LYS A 316 -40.53 -42.56 -6.70
CA LYS A 316 -39.47 -41.68 -7.22
C LYS A 316 -40.01 -40.57 -8.12
N ILE A 317 -41.00 -40.90 -8.96
CA ILE A 317 -41.68 -39.92 -9.81
C ILE A 317 -42.43 -38.90 -8.95
N THR A 318 -43.17 -39.38 -7.95
CA THR A 318 -43.95 -38.51 -7.06
C THR A 318 -43.03 -37.63 -6.21
N GLU A 319 -41.88 -38.14 -5.79
CA GLU A 319 -40.86 -37.38 -5.06
C GLU A 319 -40.19 -36.31 -5.93
N TYR A 320 -39.92 -36.60 -7.20
CA TYR A 320 -39.39 -35.61 -8.15
C TYR A 320 -40.37 -34.45 -8.38
N PHE A 321 -41.66 -34.74 -8.52
CA PHE A 321 -42.70 -33.73 -8.72
C PHE A 321 -43.28 -33.15 -7.43
N ARG A 322 -42.78 -33.59 -6.26
CA ARG A 322 -43.24 -33.19 -4.92
C ARG A 322 -43.46 -31.67 -4.76
N PRO A 323 -42.53 -30.78 -5.12
CA PRO A 323 -42.74 -29.33 -4.95
C PRO A 323 -43.87 -28.76 -5.83
N HIS A 324 -44.08 -29.33 -7.03
CA HIS A 324 -45.15 -28.92 -7.94
C HIS A 324 -46.51 -29.47 -7.48
N LEU A 325 -46.53 -30.70 -6.97
CA LEU A 325 -47.70 -31.32 -6.36
C LEU A 325 -48.15 -30.54 -5.11
N ALA A 326 -47.21 -30.14 -4.26
CA ALA A 326 -47.48 -29.31 -3.08
C ALA A 326 -48.11 -27.98 -3.46
N TYR A 327 -47.60 -27.32 -4.51
CA TYR A 327 -48.17 -26.09 -5.03
C TYR A 327 -49.62 -26.27 -5.54
N LEU A 328 -49.87 -27.32 -6.32
CA LEU A 328 -51.20 -27.61 -6.89
C LEU A 328 -52.23 -28.01 -5.82
N ILE A 329 -51.81 -28.83 -4.86
CA ILE A 329 -52.65 -29.27 -3.74
C ILE A 329 -52.96 -28.08 -2.83
N LYS A 330 -51.97 -27.22 -2.53
CA LYS A 330 -52.17 -25.99 -1.75
C LYS A 330 -53.14 -25.02 -2.44
N ALA A 331 -53.04 -24.88 -3.76
CA ALA A 331 -53.87 -23.95 -4.52
C ALA A 331 -55.36 -24.34 -4.58
N LYS A 332 -55.70 -25.64 -4.50
CA LYS A 332 -57.09 -26.14 -4.65
C LYS A 332 -57.44 -27.31 -3.73
N MET A 333 -56.93 -27.25 -2.51
CA MET A 333 -56.98 -28.33 -1.51
C MET A 333 -58.39 -28.90 -1.31
N MET A 334 -59.42 -28.05 -1.26
CA MET A 334 -60.82 -28.46 -1.06
C MET A 334 -61.38 -29.38 -2.17
N ASN A 335 -61.11 -29.06 -3.45
CA ASN A 335 -61.67 -29.82 -4.57
C ASN A 335 -61.01 -31.20 -4.72
N ILE A 336 -59.72 -31.28 -4.40
CA ILE A 336 -58.95 -32.53 -4.46
C ILE A 336 -59.34 -33.44 -3.28
N LEU A 337 -59.49 -32.88 -2.08
CA LEU A 337 -59.99 -33.62 -0.91
C LEU A 337 -61.41 -34.16 -1.13
N GLU A 338 -62.34 -33.35 -1.65
CA GLU A 338 -63.71 -33.81 -1.96
C GLU A 338 -63.73 -34.92 -3.03
N SER A 339 -62.87 -34.85 -4.04
CA SER A 339 -62.76 -35.90 -5.07
C SER A 339 -62.20 -37.22 -4.54
N LEU A 340 -61.31 -37.18 -3.56
CA LEU A 340 -60.72 -38.38 -2.94
C LEU A 340 -61.70 -39.06 -1.98
N VAL A 341 -62.56 -38.27 -1.35
CA VAL A 341 -63.62 -38.73 -0.42
C VAL A 341 -64.81 -39.31 -1.20
N SER A 342 -65.20 -38.67 -2.30
CA SER A 342 -66.23 -39.20 -3.21
C SER A 342 -65.85 -40.54 -3.85
N LYS A 343 -64.56 -40.91 -3.87
CA LYS A 343 -64.05 -42.19 -4.38
C LYS A 343 -63.81 -43.24 -3.26
N GLU A 344 -64.24 -42.96 -2.02
CA GLU A 344 -64.10 -43.80 -0.81
C GLU A 344 -62.65 -44.11 -0.37
N ILE A 345 -61.68 -43.27 -0.74
CA ILE A 345 -60.24 -43.53 -0.50
C ILE A 345 -59.74 -42.92 0.81
N LEU A 346 -60.42 -41.89 1.32
CA LEU A 346 -60.15 -41.24 2.61
C LEU A 346 -61.43 -41.18 3.44
N THR A 347 -61.31 -41.41 4.75
CA THR A 347 -62.44 -41.35 5.70
C THR A 347 -62.74 -39.91 6.14
N ASN A 348 -63.99 -39.61 6.52
CA ASN A 348 -64.39 -38.26 6.94
C ASN A 348 -63.55 -37.71 8.11
N ASP A 349 -63.06 -38.57 9.00
CA ASP A 349 -62.17 -38.20 10.10
C ASP A 349 -60.75 -37.79 9.64
N GLU A 350 -60.23 -38.38 8.56
CA GLU A 350 -58.94 -37.97 7.95
C GLU A 350 -59.04 -36.57 7.31
N ILE A 351 -60.22 -36.18 6.81
CA ILE A 351 -60.47 -34.84 6.25
C ILE A 351 -60.44 -33.76 7.33
N VAL A 352 -61.08 -34.02 8.48
CA VAL A 352 -61.15 -33.04 9.59
C VAL A 352 -59.74 -32.72 10.08
N LYS A 353 -58.88 -33.73 10.17
CA LYS A 353 -57.47 -33.58 10.56
C LYS A 353 -56.65 -32.77 9.55
N VAL A 354 -56.84 -33.01 8.25
CA VAL A 354 -56.17 -32.24 7.17
C VAL A 354 -56.71 -30.81 7.10
N LYS A 355 -57.98 -30.59 7.43
CA LYS A 355 -58.60 -29.26 7.46
C LYS A 355 -58.11 -28.44 8.66
N GLU A 356 -57.95 -29.05 9.83
CA GLU A 356 -57.41 -28.41 11.05
C GLU A 356 -55.91 -28.09 10.96
N GLU A 357 -55.10 -28.87 10.22
CA GLU A 357 -53.67 -28.60 10.04
C GLU A 357 -53.33 -27.60 8.91
N SER A 358 -54.31 -27.10 8.14
CA SER A 358 -54.10 -26.41 6.85
C SER A 358 -53.79 -24.90 6.87
N GLU A 359 -53.51 -24.28 8.02
CA GLU A 359 -53.10 -22.86 8.06
C GLU A 359 -51.60 -22.62 7.73
N GLY A 360 -50.81 -23.67 7.48
CA GLY A 360 -49.37 -23.56 7.19
C GLY A 360 -48.86 -24.37 5.97
N THR A 361 -47.85 -23.85 5.28
CA THR A 361 -47.19 -24.48 4.11
C THR A 361 -46.55 -25.84 4.43
N GLU A 362 -46.15 -26.04 5.68
CA GLU A 362 -45.52 -27.26 6.19
C GLU A 362 -46.50 -28.44 6.29
N SER A 363 -47.81 -28.16 6.36
CA SER A 363 -48.86 -29.18 6.46
C SER A 363 -49.10 -29.94 5.16
N VAL A 364 -49.05 -29.26 4.00
CA VAL A 364 -49.31 -29.88 2.69
C VAL A 364 -48.17 -30.83 2.29
N ASP A 365 -46.92 -30.46 2.58
CA ASP A 365 -45.76 -31.32 2.32
C ASP A 365 -45.77 -32.56 3.22
N SER A 366 -46.23 -32.43 4.46
CA SER A 366 -46.43 -33.56 5.37
C SER A 366 -47.52 -34.50 4.85
N PHE A 367 -48.64 -33.96 4.38
CA PHE A 367 -49.72 -34.74 3.77
C PHE A 367 -49.26 -35.53 2.53
N ILE A 368 -48.51 -34.90 1.62
CA ILE A 368 -47.93 -35.61 0.45
C ILE A 368 -46.98 -36.71 0.92
N GLY A 369 -46.18 -36.44 1.94
CA GLY A 369 -45.31 -37.42 2.60
C GLY A 369 -46.07 -38.64 3.13
N GLU A 370 -47.20 -38.42 3.80
CA GLU A 370 -48.04 -39.49 4.35
C GLU A 370 -48.79 -40.27 3.25
N VAL A 371 -49.29 -39.60 2.21
CA VAL A 371 -49.93 -40.27 1.06
C VAL A 371 -48.91 -41.11 0.28
N MET A 372 -47.66 -40.65 0.16
CA MET A 372 -46.59 -41.45 -0.47
C MET A 372 -46.20 -42.69 0.34
N LYS A 373 -46.51 -42.77 1.63
CA LYS A 373 -46.28 -43.99 2.43
C LYS A 373 -47.41 -45.02 2.29
N LYS A 374 -48.55 -44.64 1.69
CA LYS A 374 -49.70 -45.53 1.46
C LYS A 374 -49.51 -46.40 0.22
N ASP A 375 -50.33 -47.45 0.11
CA ASP A 375 -50.24 -48.44 -0.95
C ASP A 375 -50.40 -47.85 -2.36
N ARG A 376 -49.87 -48.56 -3.36
CA ARG A 376 -49.87 -48.19 -4.79
C ARG A 376 -51.22 -47.66 -5.32
N VAL A 377 -52.32 -48.22 -4.83
CA VAL A 377 -53.67 -47.82 -5.23
C VAL A 377 -53.94 -46.36 -4.86
N VAL A 378 -53.57 -45.94 -3.66
CA VAL A 378 -53.77 -44.57 -3.17
C VAL A 378 -52.94 -43.57 -3.97
N LEU A 379 -51.69 -43.93 -4.27
CA LEU A 379 -50.77 -43.09 -5.05
C LEU A 379 -51.28 -42.91 -6.49
N MET A 380 -51.79 -43.97 -7.11
CA MET A 380 -52.40 -43.89 -8.44
C MET A 380 -53.66 -43.01 -8.44
N SER A 381 -54.52 -43.15 -7.44
CA SER A 381 -55.75 -42.36 -7.34
C SER A 381 -55.49 -40.87 -7.07
N LEU A 382 -54.42 -40.53 -6.35
CA LEU A 382 -53.96 -39.14 -6.22
C LEU A 382 -53.62 -38.54 -7.59
N TRP A 383 -52.86 -39.26 -8.40
CA TRP A 383 -52.49 -38.82 -9.75
C TRP A 383 -53.70 -38.76 -10.70
N GLU A 384 -54.65 -39.67 -10.58
CA GLU A 384 -55.94 -39.62 -11.31
C GLU A 384 -56.74 -38.36 -10.95
N ALA A 385 -56.89 -38.07 -9.65
CA ALA A 385 -57.62 -36.89 -9.17
C ALA A 385 -56.94 -35.59 -9.64
N LEU A 386 -55.61 -35.53 -9.62
CA LEU A 386 -54.86 -34.39 -10.13
C LEU A 386 -55.03 -34.21 -11.64
N ALA A 387 -54.99 -35.31 -12.41
CA ALA A 387 -55.18 -35.28 -13.86
C ALA A 387 -56.59 -34.81 -14.26
N GLU A 388 -57.63 -35.26 -13.55
CA GLU A 388 -59.02 -34.81 -13.75
C GLU A 388 -59.19 -33.32 -13.43
N GLN A 389 -58.54 -32.82 -12.37
CA GLN A 389 -58.59 -31.40 -12.02
C GLN A 389 -57.80 -30.52 -12.99
N LEU A 390 -56.69 -31.01 -13.54
CA LEU A 390 -55.90 -30.32 -14.56
C LEU A 390 -56.70 -30.10 -15.85
N GLU A 391 -57.53 -31.06 -16.26
CA GLU A 391 -58.34 -30.96 -17.49
C GLU A 391 -59.59 -30.08 -17.32
N ARG A 392 -60.17 -30.04 -16.10
CA ARG A 392 -61.36 -29.23 -15.79
C ARG A 392 -61.08 -27.73 -15.70
N LEU A 393 -59.81 -27.34 -15.64
CA LEU A 393 -59.37 -25.96 -15.46
C LEU A 393 -58.79 -25.43 -16.76
N GLN A 394 -59.63 -24.81 -17.59
CA GLN A 394 -59.17 -23.90 -18.64
C GLN A 394 -58.60 -22.62 -18.00
N SER A 395 -57.48 -22.75 -17.30
CA SER A 395 -56.76 -21.68 -16.61
C SER A 395 -55.43 -21.44 -17.34
N PRO A 396 -55.22 -20.28 -17.99
CA PRO A 396 -54.03 -20.03 -18.79
C PRO A 396 -52.73 -20.16 -17.99
N ASN A 397 -52.71 -19.76 -16.71
CA ASN A 397 -51.52 -19.85 -15.85
C ASN A 397 -51.08 -21.29 -15.54
N LEU A 398 -51.98 -22.27 -15.64
CA LEU A 398 -51.68 -23.68 -15.35
C LEU A 398 -51.10 -24.39 -16.57
N ILE A 399 -51.55 -23.99 -17.76
CA ILE A 399 -50.97 -24.43 -19.05
C ILE A 399 -49.53 -23.93 -19.12
N THR A 400 -49.27 -22.69 -18.72
CA THR A 400 -47.91 -22.13 -18.65
C THR A 400 -47.04 -22.90 -17.67
N LEU A 401 -47.53 -23.25 -16.48
CA LEU A 401 -46.80 -24.08 -15.52
C LEU A 401 -46.54 -25.50 -16.05
N MET A 402 -47.49 -26.10 -16.75
CA MET A 402 -47.30 -27.43 -17.36
C MET A 402 -46.31 -27.37 -18.53
N GLU A 403 -46.33 -26.32 -19.34
CA GLU A 403 -45.34 -26.09 -20.39
C GLU A 403 -43.95 -25.83 -19.78
N GLU A 404 -43.88 -25.11 -18.67
CA GLU A 404 -42.63 -24.82 -17.96
C GLU A 404 -42.01 -26.09 -17.34
N VAL A 405 -42.82 -26.95 -16.73
CA VAL A 405 -42.39 -28.28 -16.27
C VAL A 405 -41.98 -29.19 -17.44
N THR A 406 -42.68 -29.10 -18.57
CA THR A 406 -42.37 -29.88 -19.78
C THR A 406 -41.12 -29.35 -20.47
N GLU A 407 -40.85 -28.06 -20.43
CA GLU A 407 -39.65 -27.42 -20.96
C GLU A 407 -38.45 -27.61 -20.04
N GLU A 408 -38.60 -27.57 -18.71
CA GLU A 408 -37.55 -28.00 -17.77
C GLU A 408 -37.19 -29.46 -17.99
N ARG A 409 -38.19 -30.32 -18.23
CA ARG A 409 -37.97 -31.71 -18.63
C ARG A 409 -37.20 -31.80 -19.95
N LYS A 410 -37.53 -31.01 -20.98
CA LYS A 410 -36.78 -30.98 -22.24
C LYS A 410 -35.38 -30.41 -22.09
N LYS A 411 -35.16 -29.47 -21.17
CA LYS A 411 -33.86 -28.86 -20.86
C LYS A 411 -32.95 -29.87 -20.16
N LEU A 412 -33.50 -30.62 -19.20
CA LEU A 412 -32.84 -31.77 -18.59
C LEU A 412 -32.51 -32.85 -19.63
N LEU A 413 -33.42 -33.15 -20.57
CA LEU A 413 -33.18 -34.09 -21.67
C LEU A 413 -32.08 -33.61 -22.63
N LYS A 414 -32.02 -32.31 -22.96
CA LYS A 414 -30.96 -31.71 -23.81
C LYS A 414 -29.60 -31.63 -23.12
N GLU A 415 -29.56 -31.39 -21.81
CA GLU A 415 -28.30 -31.41 -21.03
C GLU A 415 -27.71 -32.82 -20.88
N ILE A 416 -28.55 -33.86 -21.00
CA ILE A 416 -28.12 -35.26 -20.98
C ILE A 416 -27.59 -35.70 -22.36
N ASP A 417 -28.15 -35.19 -23.46
CA ASP A 417 -27.73 -35.50 -24.83
C ASP A 417 -26.42 -34.81 -25.24
N THR A 418 -26.22 -33.54 -24.86
CA THR A 418 -25.03 -32.74 -25.23
C THR A 418 -23.76 -33.10 -24.45
N ARG A 419 -23.83 -34.05 -23.51
CA ARG A 419 -22.69 -34.49 -22.69
C ARG A 419 -22.13 -35.86 -23.14
N ASN A 420 -22.58 -36.38 -24.30
CA ASN A 420 -22.22 -37.68 -24.86
C ASN A 420 -21.66 -37.64 -26.31
N GLU A 421 -21.31 -36.47 -26.86
CA GLU A 421 -20.25 -36.34 -27.88
C GLU A 421 -18.90 -36.15 -27.19
#